data_AF-A0AAD5NR59-F1
#
_entry.id   AF-A0AAD5NR59-F1
#
_cell.length_a   1.000
_cell.length_b   1.000
_cell.length_c   1.000
_cell.angle_alpha   90.00
_cell.angle_beta   90.00
_cell.angle_gamma   90.00
#
_symmetry.space_group_name_H-M   'P 1'
#
loop_
_entity.id
_entity.type
_entity.pdbx_description
1 polymer ?
#
loop_
_entity_poly.entity_id
_entity_poly.type
_entity_poly.pdbx_seq_one_letter_code
_entity_poly.pdbx_strand_id
1 'polypeptide(L)'
;MAIITNVSTQSTQPPPAPAPAPRIIVHQDNSTFPTGITLDETNYSLWSQLMEMRIVAHNKAGCLTGEVKKPAPGDPNLGTWTTENHKVKSWLIDSMSPSLMQ
;
A
#
# COMPACT_ATOMS: atom_id res chain seq x y z
N MET A 1 37.91 -71.82 2.53
CA MET A 1 36.65 -71.21 2.07
C MET A 1 36.53 -69.85 2.73
N ALA A 2 36.57 -68.76 1.96
CA ALA A 2 36.49 -67.39 2.48
C ALA A 2 35.05 -66.89 2.37
N ILE A 3 34.50 -66.41 3.49
CA ILE A 3 33.15 -65.82 3.55
C ILE A 3 33.30 -64.34 3.21
N ILE A 4 32.82 -63.93 2.05
CA ILE A 4 32.72 -62.52 1.66
C ILE A 4 31.34 -62.04 2.12
N THR A 5 31.30 -61.16 3.12
CA THR A 5 30.09 -60.45 3.54
C THR A 5 29.95 -59.18 2.71
N ASN A 6 28.96 -59.15 1.83
CA ASN A 6 28.57 -57.93 1.11
C ASN A 6 27.78 -57.01 2.05
N VAL A 7 28.38 -55.91 2.47
CA VAL A 7 27.67 -54.78 3.08
C VAL A 7 27.15 -53.91 1.93
N SER A 8 25.83 -53.89 1.71
CA SER A 8 25.18 -52.89 0.86
C SER A 8 24.95 -51.63 1.66
N THR A 9 25.67 -50.56 1.34
CA THR A 9 25.45 -49.22 1.89
C THR A 9 24.26 -48.58 1.18
N GLN A 10 23.08 -48.62 1.81
CA GLN A 10 21.92 -47.85 1.34
C GLN A 10 22.14 -46.37 1.69
N SER A 11 22.29 -45.53 0.67
CA SER A 11 22.39 -44.06 0.85
C SER A 11 21.01 -43.51 1.18
N THR A 12 20.83 -43.01 2.41
CA THR A 12 19.60 -42.35 2.83
C THR A 12 19.57 -40.94 2.25
N GLN A 13 18.70 -40.67 1.27
CA GLN A 13 18.42 -39.30 0.84
C GLN A 13 17.76 -38.51 1.98
N PRO A 14 18.17 -37.25 2.23
CA PRO A 14 17.47 -36.38 3.16
C PRO A 14 16.06 -36.05 2.64
N PRO A 15 15.09 -35.79 3.54
CA PRO A 15 13.71 -35.53 3.16
C PRO A 15 13.57 -34.27 2.30
N PRO A 16 12.59 -34.22 1.36
CA PRO A 16 12.35 -33.04 0.53
C PRO A 16 11.91 -31.86 1.39
N ALA A 17 12.46 -30.68 1.11
CA ALA A 17 12.16 -29.45 1.82
C ALA A 17 10.68 -29.06 1.71
N PRO A 18 10.09 -28.44 2.75
CA PRO A 18 8.69 -28.02 2.73
C PRO A 18 8.46 -26.91 1.68
N ALA A 19 7.37 -27.01 0.94
CA ALA A 19 6.98 -26.03 -0.07
C ALA A 19 6.79 -24.63 0.55
N PRO A 20 7.18 -23.54 -0.14
CA PRO A 20 7.03 -22.18 0.37
C PRO A 20 5.54 -21.82 0.52
N ALA A 21 5.18 -21.26 1.68
CA ALA A 21 3.83 -20.80 2.00
C ALA A 21 3.32 -19.74 1.00
N PRO A 22 1.99 -19.65 0.78
CA PRO A 22 1.40 -18.68 -0.14
C PRO A 22 1.73 -17.25 0.33
N ARG A 23 2.44 -16.50 -0.52
CA ARG A 23 2.73 -15.09 -0.30
C ARG A 23 1.43 -14.31 -0.54
N ILE A 24 0.82 -13.80 0.53
CA ILE A 24 -0.26 -12.82 0.41
C ILE A 24 0.37 -11.56 -0.20
N ILE A 25 0.16 -11.34 -1.49
CA ILE A 25 0.45 -10.06 -2.12
C ILE A 25 -0.63 -9.11 -1.59
N VAL A 26 -0.28 -8.29 -0.61
CA VAL A 26 -1.10 -7.14 -0.22
C VAL A 26 -1.10 -6.23 -1.44
N HIS A 27 -2.21 -6.25 -2.19
CA HIS A 27 -2.46 -5.30 -3.26
C HIS A 27 -2.52 -3.93 -2.58
N GLN A 28 -1.39 -3.20 -2.58
CA GLN A 28 -1.44 -1.79 -2.23
C GLN A 28 -2.34 -1.16 -3.29
N ASP A 29 -3.53 -0.71 -2.86
CA ASP A 29 -4.41 0.11 -3.69
C ASP A 29 -3.67 1.39 -4.08
N ASN A 30 -2.87 1.26 -5.14
CA ASN A 30 -2.20 2.33 -5.86
C ASN A 30 -3.09 2.81 -7.01
N SER A 31 -4.42 2.74 -6.81
CA SER A 31 -5.39 3.22 -7.79
C SER A 31 -5.05 4.67 -8.10
N THR A 32 -4.53 4.86 -9.31
CA THR A 32 -4.13 6.16 -9.83
C THR A 32 -5.42 6.98 -9.92
N PHE A 33 -5.37 8.23 -9.47
CA PHE A 33 -6.42 9.20 -9.79
C PHE A 33 -6.75 9.10 -11.29
N PRO A 34 -8.00 9.35 -11.74
CA PRO A 34 -8.29 9.35 -13.17
C PRO A 34 -7.22 10.17 -13.89
N THR A 35 -6.39 9.48 -14.69
CA THR A 35 -5.00 9.82 -14.99
C THR A 35 -4.82 10.99 -15.96
N GLY A 36 -5.69 11.99 -15.94
CA GLY A 36 -5.66 13.08 -16.91
C GLY A 36 -6.21 14.42 -16.45
N ILE A 37 -6.73 14.55 -15.23
CA ILE A 37 -7.23 15.83 -14.71
C ILE A 37 -6.20 16.37 -13.71
N THR A 38 -5.41 17.34 -14.14
CA THR A 38 -4.51 18.11 -13.28
C THR A 38 -5.20 19.42 -12.93
N LEU A 39 -5.19 19.82 -11.65
CA LEU A 39 -5.73 21.10 -11.23
C LEU A 39 -4.98 22.23 -11.94
N ASP A 40 -5.74 23.08 -12.62
CA ASP A 40 -5.30 24.32 -13.22
C ASP A 40 -6.19 25.49 -12.74
N GLU A 41 -5.97 26.68 -13.29
CA GLU A 41 -6.69 27.90 -12.90
C GLU A 41 -8.17 27.90 -13.30
N THR A 42 -8.62 26.93 -14.10
CA THR A 42 -9.93 26.92 -14.76
C THR A 42 -10.85 25.77 -14.33
N ASN A 43 -10.30 24.69 -13.75
CA ASN A 43 -11.00 23.43 -13.62
C ASN A 43 -11.29 22.97 -12.18
N TYR A 44 -11.13 23.85 -11.18
CA TYR A 44 -11.31 23.54 -9.75
C TYR A 44 -12.59 22.77 -9.43
N SER A 45 -13.73 23.17 -10.00
CA SER A 45 -15.02 22.52 -9.74
C SER A 45 -15.04 21.04 -10.15
N LEU A 46 -14.43 20.70 -11.30
CA LEU A 46 -14.35 19.32 -11.78
C LEU A 46 -13.28 18.54 -11.00
N TRP A 47 -12.11 19.15 -10.81
CA TRP A 47 -11.01 18.53 -10.08
C TRP A 47 -11.40 18.19 -8.64
N SER A 48 -12.08 19.10 -7.94
CA SER A 48 -12.49 18.90 -6.53
C SER A 48 -13.46 17.74 -6.37
N GLN A 49 -14.45 17.60 -7.27
CA GLN A 49 -15.39 16.47 -7.27
C GLN A 49 -14.67 15.13 -7.51
N LEU A 50 -13.74 15.08 -8.46
CA LEU A 50 -12.98 13.88 -8.73
C LEU A 50 -12.06 13.52 -7.56
N MET A 51 -11.42 14.51 -6.93
CA MET A 51 -10.56 14.34 -5.77
C MET A 51 -11.35 13.84 -4.56
N GLU A 52 -12.52 14.41 -4.31
CA GLU A 52 -13.45 13.93 -3.29
C GLU A 52 -13.83 12.48 -3.54
N MET A 53 -14.23 12.13 -4.77
CA MET A 53 -14.58 10.75 -5.13
C MET A 53 -13.42 9.76 -4.89
N ARG A 54 -12.18 10.13 -5.23
CA ARG A 54 -11.00 9.29 -4.94
C ARG A 54 -10.82 9.10 -3.43
N ILE A 55 -10.95 10.17 -2.66
CA ILE A 55 -10.74 10.13 -1.21
C ILE A 55 -11.82 9.31 -0.50
N VAL A 56 -13.08 9.45 -0.93
CA VAL A 56 -14.21 8.64 -0.45
C VAL A 56 -14.00 7.17 -0.82
N ALA A 57 -13.60 6.86 -2.06
CA ALA A 57 -13.33 5.49 -2.50
C ALA A 57 -12.25 4.77 -1.67
N HIS A 58 -11.32 5.52 -1.07
CA HIS A 58 -10.28 4.97 -0.19
C HIS A 58 -10.63 5.01 1.31
N ASN A 59 -11.87 5.33 1.68
CA ASN A 59 -12.33 5.49 3.07
C ASN A 59 -11.53 6.55 3.85
N LYS A 60 -11.12 7.64 3.19
CA LYS A 60 -10.33 8.74 3.79
C LYS A 60 -11.08 10.08 3.85
N ALA A 61 -12.39 10.08 3.62
CA ALA A 61 -13.21 11.30 3.68
C ALA A 61 -13.03 12.05 5.01
N GLY A 62 -12.94 11.31 6.12
CA GLY A 62 -12.70 11.87 7.45
C GLY A 62 -11.38 12.64 7.62
N CYS A 63 -10.39 12.41 6.75
CA CYS A 63 -9.15 13.20 6.71
C CYS A 63 -9.37 14.60 6.11
N LEU A 64 -10.33 14.77 5.20
CA LEU A 64 -10.68 16.08 4.64
C LEU A 64 -11.64 16.85 5.55
N THR A 65 -12.66 16.17 6.07
CA THR A 65 -13.71 16.81 6.90
C THR A 65 -13.25 17.12 8.32
N GLY A 66 -12.12 16.54 8.75
CA GLY A 66 -11.63 16.64 10.12
C GLY A 66 -12.42 15.79 11.13
N GLU A 67 -13.36 14.96 10.65
CA GLU A 67 -14.05 13.96 11.47
C GLU A 67 -13.04 13.00 12.12
N VAL A 68 -12.02 12.59 11.35
CA VAL A 68 -10.89 11.82 11.86
C VAL A 68 -9.88 12.79 12.47
N LYS A 69 -10.11 13.10 13.76
CA LYS A 69 -9.25 14.00 14.52
C LYS A 69 -7.85 13.42 14.71
N LYS A 70 -6.86 14.32 14.72
CA LYS A 70 -5.47 13.98 15.05
C LYS A 70 -5.40 13.39 16.47
N PRO A 71 -4.88 12.17 16.65
CA PRO A 71 -4.69 11.60 17.97
C PRO A 71 -3.68 12.38 18.82
N ALA A 72 -3.75 12.22 20.13
CA ALA A 72 -2.81 12.85 21.07
C ALA A 72 -1.40 12.25 20.94
N PRO A 73 -0.33 12.98 21.34
CA PRO A 73 1.01 12.40 21.46
C PRO A 73 0.99 11.16 22.36
N GLY A 74 1.59 10.06 21.88
CA GLY A 74 1.62 8.77 22.60
C GLY A 74 0.45 7.83 22.28
N ASP A 75 -0.56 8.28 21.53
CA ASP A 75 -1.61 7.38 21.03
C ASP A 75 -1.04 6.42 19.98
N PRO A 76 -1.26 5.09 20.09
CA PRO A 76 -0.78 4.12 19.11
C PRO A 76 -1.31 4.36 17.69
N ASN A 77 -2.44 5.05 17.53
CA ASN A 77 -3.04 5.37 16.24
C ASN A 77 -2.43 6.60 15.57
N LEU A 78 -1.58 7.37 16.25
CA LEU A 78 -0.98 8.59 15.71
C LEU A 78 -0.14 8.31 14.45
N GLY A 79 0.57 7.19 14.42
CA GLY A 79 1.37 6.78 13.25
C GLY A 79 0.50 6.48 12.03
N THR A 80 -0.57 5.71 12.21
CA THR A 80 -1.55 5.41 11.16
C THR A 80 -2.21 6.69 10.67
N TRP A 81 -2.71 7.53 11.58
CA TRP A 81 -3.32 8.82 11.22
C TRP A 81 -2.38 9.69 10.38
N THR A 82 -1.11 9.79 10.79
CA THR A 82 -0.10 10.59 10.08
C THR A 82 0.14 10.05 8.67
N THR A 83 0.24 8.72 8.53
CA THR A 83 0.45 8.05 7.25
C THR A 83 -0.71 8.31 6.30
N GLU A 84 -1.94 8.14 6.78
CA GLU A 84 -3.14 8.37 5.96
C GLU A 84 -3.31 9.83 5.56
N ASN A 85 -3.03 10.75 6.48
CA ASN A 85 -3.03 12.18 6.20
C ASN A 85 -1.96 12.56 5.15
N HIS A 86 -0.76 11.99 5.23
CA HIS A 86 0.28 12.21 4.22
C HIS A 86 -0.08 11.61 2.86
N LYS A 87 -0.79 10.47 2.83
CA LYS A 87 -1.25 9.86 1.59
C LYS A 87 -2.23 10.77 0.84
N VAL A 88 -3.21 11.33 1.56
CA VAL A 88 -4.16 12.31 0.97
C VAL A 88 -3.42 13.56 0.47
N LYS A 89 -2.45 14.07 1.23
CA LYS A 89 -1.62 15.20 0.78
C LYS A 89 -0.83 14.90 -0.49
N SER A 90 -0.23 13.70 -0.59
CA SER A 90 0.44 13.26 -1.81
C SER A 90 -0.52 13.31 -2.99
N TRP A 91 -1.72 12.75 -2.85
CA TRP A 91 -2.72 12.77 -3.92
C TRP A 91 -3.12 14.17 -4.38
N LEU A 92 -3.25 15.11 -3.44
CA LEU A 92 -3.53 16.49 -3.76
C LEU A 92 -2.37 17.08 -4.57
N ILE A 93 -1.13 16.97 -4.07
CA ILE A 93 0.08 17.48 -4.72
C ILE A 93 0.29 16.87 -6.11
N ASP A 94 0.20 15.55 -6.21
CA ASP A 94 0.40 14.79 -7.46
C ASP A 94 -0.64 15.13 -8.53
N SER A 95 -1.75 15.76 -8.14
CA SER A 95 -2.84 16.15 -9.03
C SER A 95 -2.87 17.64 -9.35
N MET A 96 -1.89 18.43 -8.90
CA MET A 96 -1.82 19.87 -9.14
C MET A 96 -0.79 20.22 -10.21
N SER A 97 -1.09 21.22 -11.03
CA SER A 97 -0.12 21.76 -11.96
C SER A 97 1.05 22.39 -11.17
N PRO A 98 2.31 22.16 -11.57
CA PRO A 98 3.47 22.81 -10.93
C PRO A 98 3.38 24.33 -10.90
N SER A 99 2.67 24.95 -11.86
CA SER A 99 2.45 26.40 -11.91
C SER A 99 1.67 26.95 -10.71
N LEU A 100 0.88 26.10 -10.04
CA LEU A 100 0.11 26.47 -8.84
C LEU A 100 0.85 26.21 -7.52
N MET A 101 2.02 25.56 -7.57
CA MET A 101 2.78 25.10 -6.39
C MET A 101 3.90 26.07 -5.98
N GLN A 102 3.76 27.36 -6.29
CA GLN A 102 4.79 28.39 -6.09
C GLN A 102 5.11 28.70 -4.62
#